data_AF-A0A820P0Z2-F1
#
_entry.id   AF-A0A820P0Z2-F1
#
_cell.length_a   1.000
_cell.length_b   1.000
_cell.length_c   1.000
_cell.angle_alpha   90.00
_cell.angle_beta   90.00
_cell.angle_gamma   90.00
#
_symmetry.space_group_name_H-M   'P 1'
#
loop_
_entity.id
_entity.type
_entity.pdbx_description
1 polymer ?
#
loop_
_entity_poly.entity_id
_entity_poly.type
_entity_poly.pdbx_seq_one_letter_code
_entity_poly.pdbx_strand_id
1 'polypeptide(L)' 'MDLIAKLPTIAAIIYRNLYRDGTAVGAIDSKKDWSWNFATMLGYDNKQFVELLRLYLTIH' A
#
# COMPACT_ATOMS: atom_id res chain seq x y z
N MET A 1 2.57 -18.15 -0.35
CA MET A 1 1.93 -16.88 -0.77
C MET A 1 1.88 -15.83 0.34
N ASP A 2 2.07 -16.22 1.61
CA ASP A 2 1.90 -15.36 2.78
C ASP A 2 2.85 -14.17 2.87
N LEU A 3 4.10 -14.31 2.40
CA LEU A 3 5.08 -13.22 2.42
C LEU A 3 4.61 -12.05 1.56
N ILE A 4 4.25 -12.32 0.30
CA ILE A 4 3.76 -11.29 -0.64
C ILE A 4 2.49 -10.63 -0.12
N ALA A 5 1.59 -11.38 0.52
CA ALA A 5 0.38 -10.83 1.11
C ALA A 5 0.65 -9.84 2.25
N LYS A 6 1.70 -10.06 3.06
CA LYS A 6 2.04 -9.23 4.24
C LYS A 6 2.95 -8.03 3.92
N LEU A 7 3.71 -8.09 2.82
CA LEU A 7 4.67 -7.05 2.45
C LEU A 7 4.09 -5.62 2.42
N PRO A 8 2.92 -5.34 1.81
CA PRO A 8 2.36 -3.99 1.75
C PRO A 8 2.08 -3.41 3.12
N THR A 9 1.54 -4.21 4.04
CA THR A 9 1.20 -3.77 5.39
C THR A 9 2.46 -3.39 6.15
N ILE A 10 3.51 -4.22 6.09
CA ILE A 10 4.78 -3.94 6.76
C ILE A 10 5.44 -2.68 6.17
N ALA A 11 5.51 -2.58 4.83
CA ALA A 11 6.09 -1.42 4.16
C ALA A 11 5.32 -0.13 4.47
N ALA A 12 3.99 -0.19 4.52
CA ALA A 12 3.16 0.96 4.88
C ALA A 12 3.34 1.39 6.34
N ILE A 13 3.50 0.45 7.28
CA ILE A 13 3.80 0.77 8.69
C ILE A 13 5.12 1.54 8.76
N ILE A 14 6.18 1.06 8.07
CA ILE A 14 7.48 1.74 8.05
C ILE A 14 7.33 3.15 7.48
N TYR A 15 6.66 3.30 6.33
CA TYR A 15 6.45 4.59 5.69
C TYR A 15 5.69 5.56 6.59
N ARG A 16 4.62 5.11 7.26
CA ARG A 16 3.84 5.99 8.14
C ARG A 16 4.56 6.37 9.42
N ASN A 17 5.31 5.46 10.01
CA ASN A 17 6.11 5.76 11.19
C ASN A 17 7.18 6.82 10.91
N LEU A 18 7.79 6.78 9.72
CA LEU A 18 8.85 7.72 9.35
C LEU A 18 8.33 9.04 8.78
N TYR A 19 7.24 9.01 8.02
CA TYR A 19 6.83 10.14 7.18
C TYR A 19 5.38 10.61 7.37
N ARG A 20 4.59 9.94 8.24
CA ARG A 20 3.18 10.27 8.51
C ARG A 20 2.85 10.17 10.00
N ASP A 21 3.76 10.64 10.86
CA ASP A 21 3.60 10.77 12.32
C ASP A 21 3.15 9.48 13.04
N GLY A 22 3.48 8.30 12.51
CA GLY A 22 3.06 7.02 13.09
C GLY A 22 1.56 6.77 13.03
N THR A 23 0.83 7.41 12.11
CA THR A 23 -0.60 7.17 11.91
C THR A 23 -0.89 5.70 11.59
N ALA A 24 -2.01 5.19 12.10
CA ALA A 24 -2.39 3.80 11.89
C ALA A 24 -2.61 3.47 10.40
N VAL A 25 -2.23 2.26 10.01
CA VAL A 25 -2.48 1.71 8.68
C VAL A 25 -3.93 1.21 8.58
N GLY A 26 -4.61 1.56 7.49
CA GLY A 26 -6.01 1.17 7.26
C GLY A 26 -6.21 -0.33 7.02
N ALA A 27 -7.46 -0.78 7.14
CA ALA A 27 -7.83 -2.17 6.86
C ALA A 27 -7.77 -2.51 5.37
N ILE A 28 -7.49 -3.78 5.06
CA ILE A 28 -7.48 -4.31 3.70
C ILE A 28 -8.92 -4.49 3.20
N ASP A 29 -9.20 -4.03 1.97
CA ASP A 29 -10.43 -4.33 1.25
C ASP A 29 -10.23 -5.56 0.36
N SER A 30 -10.96 -6.65 0.63
CA SER A 30 -10.89 -7.91 -0.11
C SER A 30 -11.46 -7.83 -1.53
N LYS A 31 -12.17 -6.75 -1.88
CA LYS A 31 -12.67 -6.49 -3.24
C LYS A 31 -11.68 -5.69 -4.09
N LYS A 32 -10.56 -5.26 -3.51
CA LYS A 32 -9.55 -4.42 -4.18
C LYS A 32 -8.27 -5.21 -4.42
N ASP A 33 -7.53 -4.80 -5.44
CA ASP A 33 -6.25 -5.40 -5.77
C ASP A 33 -5.15 -4.98 -4.77
N TRP A 34 -4.00 -5.66 -4.90
CA TRP A 34 -2.85 -5.53 -4.00
C TRP A 34 -2.28 -4.10 -3.99
N SER A 35 -2.09 -3.51 -5.17
CA SER A 35 -1.53 -2.16 -5.31
C SER A 35 -2.48 -1.09 -4.79
N TRP A 36 -3.80 -1.23 -5.01
CA TRP A 36 -4.79 -0.31 -4.45
C TRP A 36 -4.75 -0.33 -2.92
N ASN A 37 -4.79 -1.51 -2.31
CA ASN A 37 -4.67 -1.64 -0.86
C ASN A 37 -3.36 -1.04 -0.35
N PHE A 38 -2.24 -1.27 -1.04
CA PHE A 38 -0.96 -0.69 -0.65
C PHE A 38 -0.96 0.85 -0.71
N ALA A 39 -1.47 1.45 -1.79
CA ALA A 39 -1.57 2.90 -1.92
C ALA A 39 -2.43 3.54 -0.82
N THR A 40 -3.59 2.93 -0.51
CA THR A 40 -4.46 3.39 0.58
C THR A 40 -3.77 3.24 1.94
N MET A 41 -3.06 2.13 2.17
CA MET A 41 -2.26 1.93 3.37
C MET A 41 -1.12 2.96 3.50
N LEU A 42 -0.54 3.44 2.40
CA LEU A 42 0.42 4.56 2.40
C LEU A 42 -0.23 5.93 2.66
N GLY A 43 -1.57 6.01 2.59
CA GLY A 43 -2.33 7.25 2.81
C GLY A 43 -2.62 8.04 1.54
N TYR A 44 -2.59 7.39 0.37
CA TYR A 44 -2.95 8.01 -0.91
C TYR A 44 -4.34 7.55 -1.38
N ASP A 45 -5.12 8.50 -1.89
CA ASP A 45 -6.45 8.27 -2.48
C ASP A 45 -6.49 8.59 -3.99
N ASN A 46 -5.41 9.18 -4.53
CA ASN A 46 -5.31 9.53 -5.94
C ASN A 46 -5.26 8.28 -6.84
N LYS A 47 -6.27 8.14 -7.70
CA LYS A 47 -6.39 7.01 -8.65
C LYS A 47 -5.17 6.88 -9.57
N GLN A 48 -4.59 7.98 -10.04
CA GLN A 48 -3.41 7.93 -10.91
C GLN A 48 -2.18 7.41 -10.17
N PHE A 49 -2.05 7.69 -8.87
CA PHE A 49 -0.99 7.12 -8.05
C PHE A 49 -1.14 5.60 -7.91
N VAL A 50 -2.38 5.10 -7.81
CA VAL A 50 -2.63 3.65 -7.81
C VAL A 50 -2.20 3.02 -9.14
N GLU A 51 -2.54 3.63 -10.28
CA GLU A 51 -2.10 3.11 -11.59
C GLU A 51 -0.57 3.12 -11.73
N LEU A 52 0.08 4.19 -11.27
CA LEU A 52 1.54 4.27 -11.22
C LEU A 52 2.13 3.12 -10.40
N LEU A 53 1.57 2.86 -9.22
CA LEU A 53 2.06 1.82 -8.32
C LEU A 53 1.86 0.42 -8.93
N ARG A 54 0.73 0.17 -9.60
CA ARG A 54 0.50 -1.07 -10.35
C ARG A 54 1.55 -1.30 -11.43
N LEU A 55 1.82 -0.27 -12.23
CA LEU A 55 2.85 -0.34 -13.27
C LEU A 55 4.23 -0.59 -12.65
N TYR A 56 4.60 0.19 -11.63
CA TYR A 56 5.91 0.11 -10.97
C TYR A 56 6.20 -1.28 -10.42
N LEU A 57 5.24 -1.88 -9.70
CA LEU A 57 5.36 -3.21 -9.07
C LEU A 57 5.27 -4.37 -10.07
N THR A 58 4.85 -4.09 -11.30
CA THR A 58 4.79 -5.12 -12.36
C THR A 58 6.12 -5.17 -13.12
N ILE A 59 6.77 -4.03 -13.30
CA ILE A 59 8.01 -3.93 -14.08
C ILE A 59 9.28 -4.06 -13.22
N HIS A 60 9.15 -4.16 -11.90
CA HIS A 60 10.22 -4.44 -10.92
C HIS A 60 9.81 -5.58 -10.01
#